data_AF-A0A0F8UHB1-F1
#
_entry.id   AF-A0A0F8UHB1-F1
#
_cell.length_a   1.000
_cell.length_b   1.000
_cell.length_c   1.000
_cell.angle_alpha   90.00
_cell.angle_beta   90.00
_cell.angle_gamma   90.00
#
_symmetry.space_group_name_H-M   'P 1'
#
loop_
_entity.id
_entity.type
_entity.pdbx_description
1 polymer ?
#
loop_
_entity_poly.entity_id
_entity_poly.type
_entity_poly.pdbx_seq_one_letter_code
_entity_poly.pdbx_strand_id
1 'polypeptide(L)'
;MNGFAAHHLDEDAFGEKSNVGGGLKTFDAFPKTKPSYTTPTRRGGQWTLLILVICTVFSFSEFRSWLKGTEAHHFTVEKGVSHDLQLNLDAVILMPCDTLHVNIQDASGDRVLASEMLNKEPTSWKLWMDKRNYEQFGGSHEYQTLSQEDSGRLAAQEKDAHAHHVLSELRRNHNRKFARGPRLRRGDVVDSCRIYGSLEGNKVQGDFHITARGHGYQDGGPHLDHS
;
A
#
# COMPACT_ATOMS: atom_id res chain seq x y z
N MET A 1 -32.42 85.54 -16.82
CA MET A 1 -32.57 84.67 -15.63
C MET A 1 -32.04 83.29 -15.99
N ASN A 2 -30.87 82.95 -15.43
CA ASN A 2 -30.36 81.65 -14.98
C ASN A 2 -30.90 80.41 -15.75
N GLY A 3 -30.13 79.68 -16.54
CA GLY A 3 -28.84 79.08 -16.18
C GLY A 3 -29.01 77.57 -15.99
N PHE A 4 -29.34 76.84 -17.06
CA PHE A 4 -29.27 75.38 -17.10
C PHE A 4 -28.15 74.96 -18.05
N ALA A 5 -26.92 75.12 -17.57
CA ALA A 5 -25.78 74.40 -18.12
C ALA A 5 -25.91 72.92 -17.71
N ALA A 6 -25.58 72.02 -18.63
CA ALA A 6 -25.54 70.60 -18.39
C ALA A 6 -24.77 70.31 -17.08
N HIS A 7 -25.44 69.64 -16.15
CA HIS A 7 -24.80 69.10 -14.95
C HIS A 7 -23.78 68.05 -15.43
N HIS A 8 -22.53 68.47 -15.58
CA HIS A 8 -21.39 67.58 -15.72
C HIS A 8 -21.27 66.82 -14.40
N LEU A 9 -21.68 65.55 -14.42
CA LEU A 9 -21.24 64.60 -13.42
C LEU A 9 -19.82 64.22 -13.84
N ASP A 10 -18.83 64.66 -13.07
CA ASP A 10 -17.45 64.20 -13.24
C ASP A 10 -17.34 62.75 -12.76
N GLU A 11 -17.59 61.84 -13.69
CA GLU A 11 -17.58 60.39 -13.50
C GLU A 11 -16.14 59.82 -13.43
N ASP A 12 -15.11 60.62 -13.73
CA ASP A 12 -13.69 60.22 -13.71
C ASP A 12 -13.13 59.99 -12.28
N ALA A 13 -13.92 60.32 -11.25
CA ALA A 13 -13.56 60.27 -9.83
C ALA A 13 -13.93 58.95 -9.12
N PHE A 14 -14.56 57.98 -9.81
CA PHE A 14 -14.65 56.58 -9.35
C PHE A 14 -13.32 55.81 -9.55
N GLY A 15 -12.22 56.53 -9.77
CA GLY A 15 -10.87 55.98 -9.90
C GLY A 15 -10.13 55.91 -8.56
N GLU A 16 -9.50 54.77 -8.30
CA GLU A 16 -8.54 54.59 -7.20
C GLU A 16 -7.13 55.06 -7.62
N LYS A 17 -6.65 56.19 -7.08
CA LYS A 17 -5.35 56.77 -7.46
C LYS A 17 -4.30 56.77 -6.33
N SER A 18 -3.28 55.92 -6.56
CA SER A 18 -1.93 55.83 -5.93
C SER A 18 -1.89 55.50 -4.41
N ASN A 19 -1.16 54.48 -3.91
CA ASN A 19 0.29 54.30 -4.10
C ASN A 19 0.85 52.92 -3.64
N VAL A 20 0.12 51.81 -3.78
CA VAL A 20 0.68 50.47 -3.49
C VAL A 20 0.33 49.46 -4.59
N GLY A 21 1.34 49.07 -5.39
CA GLY A 21 1.29 47.87 -6.23
C GLY A 21 0.83 48.04 -7.69
N GLY A 22 1.56 48.81 -8.50
CA GLY A 22 1.29 48.99 -9.93
C GLY A 22 1.23 47.71 -10.80
N GLY A 23 1.64 46.54 -10.27
CA GLY A 23 1.56 45.25 -10.97
C GLY A 23 0.27 44.45 -10.74
N LEU A 24 -0.52 44.78 -9.69
CA LEU A 24 -1.78 44.08 -9.39
C LEU A 24 -3.02 44.82 -9.94
N LYS A 25 -2.86 46.10 -10.33
CA LYS A 25 -3.93 46.93 -10.90
C LYS A 25 -4.36 46.51 -12.31
N THR A 26 -3.50 45.83 -13.06
CA THR A 26 -3.80 45.33 -14.41
C THR A 26 -4.73 44.11 -14.43
N PHE A 27 -4.98 43.49 -13.28
CA PHE A 27 -5.82 42.29 -13.16
C PHE A 27 -7.24 42.57 -12.63
N ASP A 28 -7.59 43.83 -12.35
CA ASP A 28 -8.92 44.22 -11.88
C ASP A 28 -9.73 44.82 -13.02
N ALA A 29 -10.66 44.04 -13.57
CA ALA A 29 -11.42 44.38 -14.78
C ALA A 29 -12.59 45.36 -14.54
N PHE A 30 -12.85 45.79 -13.30
CA PHE A 30 -14.03 46.59 -12.96
C PHE A 30 -13.70 47.86 -12.14
N PRO A 31 -14.23 49.05 -12.53
CA PRO A 31 -14.06 50.28 -11.76
C PRO A 31 -14.78 50.15 -10.40
N LYS A 32 -14.11 50.54 -9.31
CA LYS A 32 -14.66 50.45 -7.95
C LYS A 32 -15.80 51.46 -7.76
N THR A 33 -16.82 51.07 -7.01
CA THR A 33 -17.97 51.94 -6.70
C THR A 33 -17.60 52.99 -5.63
N LYS A 34 -18.23 54.17 -5.68
CA LYS A 34 -18.01 55.27 -4.72
C LYS A 34 -18.36 54.82 -3.30
N PRO A 35 -17.63 55.27 -2.26
CA PRO A 35 -17.92 54.93 -0.86
C PRO A 35 -19.29 55.43 -0.38
N SER A 36 -19.90 56.42 -1.06
CA SER A 36 -21.25 56.90 -0.76
C SER A 36 -22.37 55.88 -1.10
N TYR A 37 -22.06 54.87 -1.93
CA TYR A 37 -23.02 53.83 -2.32
C TYR A 37 -22.71 52.47 -1.66
N THR A 38 -21.73 52.41 -0.74
CA THR A 38 -21.33 51.16 -0.07
C THR A 38 -21.46 51.30 1.44
N THR A 39 -22.22 50.40 2.07
CA THR A 39 -22.32 50.31 3.53
C THR A 39 -21.42 49.17 4.04
N PRO A 40 -20.27 49.45 4.67
CA PRO A 40 -19.38 48.38 5.14
C PRO A 40 -20.01 47.67 6.34
N THR A 41 -20.22 46.36 6.24
CA THR A 41 -20.71 45.53 7.35
C THR A 41 -19.55 44.76 7.99
N ARG A 42 -19.27 45.02 9.28
CA ARG A 42 -18.18 44.32 10.01
C ARG A 42 -18.41 42.81 10.11
N ARG A 43 -19.67 42.38 10.24
CA ARG A 43 -20.06 40.95 10.24
C ARG A 43 -19.84 40.30 8.88
N GLY A 44 -20.12 40.99 7.77
CA GLY A 44 -19.90 40.48 6.42
C GLY A 44 -18.42 40.14 6.16
N GLY A 45 -17.51 41.01 6.60
CA GLY A 45 -16.06 40.78 6.49
C GLY A 45 -15.54 39.59 7.31
N GLN A 46 -16.15 39.30 8.47
CA GLN A 46 -15.79 38.11 9.27
C GLN A 46 -16.23 36.83 8.57
N TRP A 47 -17.43 36.81 7.99
CA TRP A 47 -17.93 35.68 7.20
C TRP A 47 -17.11 35.44 5.93
N THR A 48 -16.71 36.49 5.22
CA THR A 48 -15.86 36.33 4.02
C THR A 48 -14.50 35.76 4.36
N LEU A 49 -13.87 36.20 5.46
CA LEU A 49 -12.60 35.62 5.93
C LEU A 49 -12.75 34.15 6.32
N LEU A 50 -13.83 33.81 7.03
CA LEU A 50 -14.11 32.43 7.42
C LEU A 50 -14.31 31.53 6.18
N ILE A 51 -15.11 31.97 5.21
CA ILE A 51 -15.34 31.23 3.96
C ILE A 51 -14.04 31.09 3.17
N LEU A 52 -13.23 32.15 3.08
CA LEU A 52 -11.95 32.11 2.37
C LEU A 52 -10.99 31.10 3.00
N VAL A 53 -10.94 31.03 4.34
CA VAL A 53 -10.12 30.03 5.05
C VAL A 53 -10.61 28.62 4.75
N ILE A 54 -11.91 28.36 4.83
CA ILE A 54 -12.48 27.03 4.52
C ILE A 54 -12.19 26.64 3.07
N CYS A 55 -12.42 27.53 2.11
CA CYS A 55 -12.11 27.29 0.70
C CYS A 55 -10.62 27.00 0.50
N THR A 56 -9.73 27.73 1.19
CA THR A 56 -8.28 27.49 1.11
C THR A 56 -7.92 26.09 1.64
N VAL A 57 -8.52 25.66 2.76
CA VAL A 57 -8.33 24.31 3.30
C VAL A 57 -8.80 23.24 2.32
N PHE A 58 -9.98 23.42 1.72
CA PHE A 58 -10.52 22.47 0.74
C PHE A 58 -9.70 22.44 -0.55
N SER A 59 -9.30 23.59 -1.08
CA SER A 59 -8.42 23.65 -2.25
C SER A 59 -7.09 22.94 -1.97
N PHE A 60 -6.54 23.09 -0.76
CA PHE A 60 -5.30 22.43 -0.37
C PHE A 60 -5.48 20.92 -0.15
N SER A 61 -6.61 20.48 0.39
CA SER A 61 -6.91 19.04 0.53
C SER A 61 -7.12 18.38 -0.82
N GLU A 62 -7.86 19.01 -1.72
CA GLU A 62 -8.07 18.52 -3.09
C GLU A 62 -6.76 18.52 -3.88
N PHE A 63 -5.94 19.57 -3.75
CA PHE A 63 -4.62 19.60 -4.36
C PHE A 63 -3.72 18.47 -3.85
N ARG A 64 -3.73 18.20 -2.54
CA ARG A 64 -3.02 17.04 -1.98
C ARG A 64 -3.59 15.70 -2.47
N SER A 65 -4.91 15.60 -2.62
CA SER A 65 -5.56 14.40 -3.14
C SER A 65 -5.18 14.15 -4.60
N TRP A 66 -5.23 15.20 -5.41
CA TRP A 66 -4.80 15.19 -6.81
C TRP A 66 -3.33 14.80 -6.96
N LEU A 67 -2.44 15.32 -6.10
CA LEU A 67 -1.01 14.94 -6.09
C LEU A 67 -0.77 13.47 -5.71
N LYS A 68 -1.67 12.83 -4.95
CA LYS A 68 -1.57 11.40 -4.65
C LYS A 68 -1.95 10.53 -5.86
N GLY A 69 -2.74 11.06 -6.78
CA GLY A 69 -3.21 10.35 -7.96
C GLY A 69 -4.34 9.37 -7.67
N THR A 70 -4.90 8.80 -8.74
CA THR A 70 -5.93 7.75 -8.67
C THR A 70 -5.43 6.50 -9.38
N GLU A 71 -5.73 5.34 -8.81
CA GLU A 71 -5.38 4.04 -9.39
C GLU A 71 -6.58 3.46 -10.16
N ALA A 72 -6.34 2.96 -11.38
CA ALA A 72 -7.35 2.30 -12.20
C ALA A 72 -6.82 0.93 -12.65
N HIS A 73 -7.52 -0.14 -12.26
CA HIS A 73 -7.20 -1.49 -12.69
C HIS A 73 -7.96 -1.84 -13.96
N HIS A 74 -7.24 -2.25 -15.00
CA HIS A 74 -7.82 -2.67 -16.26
C HIS A 74 -7.53 -4.15 -16.52
N PHE A 75 -8.58 -4.92 -16.76
CA PHE A 75 -8.44 -6.31 -17.19
C PHE A 75 -8.23 -6.35 -18.70
N THR A 76 -7.13 -6.96 -19.12
CA THR A 76 -6.82 -7.16 -20.54
C THR A 76 -6.54 -8.64 -20.78
N VAL A 77 -6.80 -9.11 -22.00
CA VAL A 77 -6.50 -10.48 -22.38
C VAL A 77 -5.02 -10.58 -22.73
N GLU A 78 -4.30 -11.48 -22.06
CA GLU A 78 -2.89 -11.78 -22.35
C GLU A 78 -2.80 -12.42 -23.75
N LYS A 79 -2.11 -11.77 -24.70
CA LYS A 79 -2.02 -12.23 -26.10
C LYS A 79 -0.96 -13.32 -26.34
N GLY A 80 -0.09 -13.55 -25.36
CA GLY A 80 0.98 -14.54 -25.43
C GLY A 80 0.92 -15.50 -24.25
N VAL A 81 1.50 -16.68 -24.41
CA VAL A 81 1.67 -17.64 -23.32
C VAL A 81 3.05 -17.41 -22.72
N SER A 82 3.12 -16.90 -21.49
CA SER A 82 4.37 -16.95 -20.71
C SER A 82 4.64 -18.41 -20.34
N HIS A 83 5.87 -18.87 -20.53
CA HIS A 83 6.25 -20.26 -20.26
C HIS A 83 6.85 -20.43 -18.87
N ASP A 84 7.47 -19.37 -18.35
CA ASP A 84 8.15 -19.37 -17.06
C ASP A 84 7.34 -18.56 -16.03
N LEU A 85 7.37 -19.02 -14.79
CA LEU A 85 6.75 -18.44 -13.61
C LEU A 85 7.73 -18.54 -12.43
N GLN A 86 8.10 -17.38 -11.89
CA GLN A 86 8.86 -17.34 -10.64
C GLN A 86 7.91 -17.36 -9.43
N LEU A 87 7.99 -18.44 -8.64
CA LEU A 87 7.29 -18.58 -7.38
C LEU A 87 8.20 -18.14 -6.23
N ASN A 88 7.77 -17.14 -5.45
CA ASN A 88 8.47 -16.70 -4.25
C ASN A 88 7.71 -17.20 -3.02
N LEU A 89 8.37 -17.97 -2.17
CA LEU A 89 7.77 -18.55 -0.98
C LEU A 89 8.62 -18.19 0.26
N ASP A 90 7.95 -17.87 1.36
CA ASP A 90 8.53 -17.80 2.71
C ASP A 90 7.47 -18.30 3.69
N ALA A 91 7.65 -19.54 4.15
CA ALA A 91 6.71 -20.21 5.04
C ALA A 91 7.46 -20.85 6.21
N VAL A 92 6.84 -20.83 7.38
CA VAL A 92 7.33 -21.52 8.58
C VAL A 92 6.33 -22.62 8.92
N ILE A 93 6.83 -23.82 9.16
CA ILE A 93 6.02 -25.01 9.39
C ILE A 93 6.48 -25.64 10.69
N LEU A 94 5.53 -26.02 11.54
CA LEU A 94 5.77 -26.68 12.83
C LEU A 94 6.16 -28.15 12.63
N MET A 95 7.27 -28.37 11.92
CA MET A 95 7.88 -29.67 11.70
C MET A 95 9.41 -29.50 11.53
N PRO A 96 10.23 -30.46 11.97
CA PRO A 96 11.67 -30.45 11.71
C PRO A 96 11.99 -30.53 10.21
N CYS A 97 13.01 -29.79 9.75
CA CYS A 97 13.38 -29.71 8.33
C CYS A 97 13.73 -31.06 7.70
N ASP A 98 14.33 -31.98 8.46
CA ASP A 98 14.76 -33.30 7.97
C ASP A 98 13.58 -34.24 7.66
N THR A 99 12.42 -33.95 8.26
CA THR A 99 11.19 -34.75 8.10
C THR A 99 10.24 -34.16 7.06
N LEU A 100 10.61 -33.04 6.45
CA LEU A 100 9.74 -32.26 5.58
C LEU A 100 10.17 -32.39 4.12
N HIS A 101 9.22 -32.78 3.26
CA HIS A 101 9.39 -32.82 1.80
C HIS A 101 8.58 -31.70 1.14
N VAL A 102 9.18 -31.09 0.12
CA VAL A 102 8.57 -30.02 -0.67
C VAL A 102 8.69 -30.39 -2.13
N ASN A 103 7.55 -30.55 -2.78
CA ASN A 103 7.46 -30.99 -4.17
C ASN A 103 6.51 -30.09 -4.94
N ILE A 104 6.81 -29.91 -6.22
CA ILE A 104 5.89 -29.29 -7.18
C ILE A 104 5.56 -30.29 -8.25
N GLN A 105 4.27 -30.39 -8.56
CA GLN A 105 3.76 -31.20 -9.64
C GLN A 105 2.99 -30.32 -10.60
N ASP A 106 3.47 -30.22 -11.83
CA ASP A 106 2.79 -29.46 -12.89
C ASP A 106 1.80 -30.35 -13.66
N ALA A 107 0.96 -29.73 -14.49
CA ALA A 107 0.02 -30.44 -15.36
C ALA A 107 0.71 -31.35 -16.39
N SER A 108 1.99 -31.12 -16.67
CA SER A 108 2.82 -31.97 -17.53
C SER A 108 3.28 -33.26 -16.81
N GLY A 109 3.05 -33.35 -15.50
CA GLY A 109 3.44 -34.48 -14.66
C GLY A 109 4.93 -34.49 -14.33
N ASP A 110 5.66 -33.42 -14.67
CA ASP A 110 7.05 -33.27 -14.27
C ASP A 110 7.12 -32.94 -12.78
N ARG A 111 8.10 -33.54 -12.10
CA ARG A 111 8.30 -33.39 -10.66
C ARG A 111 9.60 -32.67 -10.45
N VAL A 112 9.50 -31.39 -10.12
CA VAL A 112 10.65 -30.61 -9.69
C VAL A 112 10.80 -30.80 -8.18
N LEU A 113 11.92 -31.38 -7.75
CA LEU A 113 12.28 -31.50 -6.34
C LEU A 113 12.62 -30.10 -5.79
N ALA A 114 11.57 -29.33 -5.46
CA ALA A 114 11.68 -27.97 -4.97
C ALA A 114 12.45 -27.88 -3.64
N SER A 115 12.59 -29.00 -2.93
CA SER A 115 13.44 -29.13 -1.74
C SER A 115 14.90 -28.75 -1.97
N GLU A 116 15.45 -28.93 -3.17
CA GLU A 116 16.86 -28.59 -3.46
C GLU A 116 17.03 -27.12 -3.87
N MET A 117 15.99 -26.53 -4.45
CA MET A 117 16.02 -25.15 -4.94
C MET A 117 15.61 -24.14 -3.86
N LEU A 118 14.83 -24.57 -2.88
CA LEU A 118 14.41 -23.76 -1.73
C LEU A 118 15.33 -23.97 -0.53
N ASN A 119 15.58 -22.90 0.23
CA ASN A 119 16.37 -23.00 1.45
C ASN A 119 15.49 -23.48 2.61
N LYS A 120 15.96 -24.48 3.34
CA LYS A 120 15.36 -24.98 4.58
C LYS A 120 16.21 -24.56 5.76
N GLU A 121 15.69 -23.68 6.61
CA GLU A 121 16.37 -23.19 7.81
C GLU A 121 15.66 -23.77 9.06
N PRO A 122 16.38 -24.53 9.91
CA PRO A 122 15.82 -25.01 11.17
C PRO A 122 15.60 -23.82 12.11
N THR A 123 14.39 -23.68 12.66
CA THR A 123 13.96 -22.54 13.49
C THR A 123 13.07 -22.98 14.65
N SER A 124 12.63 -22.04 15.47
CA SER A 124 11.70 -22.27 16.59
C SER A 124 10.33 -21.67 16.29
N TRP A 125 9.27 -22.46 16.40
CA TRP A 125 7.91 -22.02 16.16
C TRP A 125 7.49 -20.91 17.11
N LYS A 126 7.85 -21.08 18.39
CA LYS A 126 7.54 -20.11 19.44
C LYS A 126 8.08 -18.72 19.11
N LEU A 127 9.34 -18.63 18.67
CA LEU A 127 9.95 -17.33 18.32
C LEU A 127 9.23 -16.65 17.15
N TRP A 128 8.75 -17.43 16.18
CA TRP A 128 7.98 -16.91 15.05
C TRP A 128 6.58 -16.45 15.46
N MET A 129 5.90 -17.22 16.30
CA MET A 129 4.60 -16.82 16.85
C MET A 129 4.71 -15.58 17.73
N ASP A 130 5.72 -15.52 18.62
CA ASP A 130 5.96 -14.37 19.48
C ASP A 130 6.25 -13.10 18.66
N LYS A 131 7.12 -13.20 17.64
CA LYS A 131 7.42 -12.09 16.73
C LYS A 131 6.15 -11.60 16.02
N ARG A 132 5.34 -12.51 15.49
CA ARG A 132 4.13 -12.18 14.74
C ARG A 132 3.04 -11.58 15.62
N ASN A 133 2.82 -12.16 16.80
CA ASN A 133 1.85 -11.66 17.78
C ASN A 133 2.23 -10.26 18.28
N TYR A 134 3.54 -9.99 18.41
CA TYR A 134 4.03 -8.66 18.73
C TYR A 134 3.75 -7.66 17.60
N GLU A 135 4.03 -8.03 16.34
CA GLU A 135 3.81 -7.16 15.17
C GLU A 135 2.32 -6.86 14.91
N GLN A 136 1.45 -7.85 15.06
CA GLN A 136 0.02 -7.73 14.71
C GLN A 136 -0.85 -7.25 15.88
N PHE A 137 -0.58 -7.71 17.11
CA PHE A 137 -1.47 -7.51 18.26
C PHE A 137 -0.79 -6.88 19.48
N GLY A 138 0.44 -6.35 19.32
CA GLY A 138 1.17 -5.73 20.43
C GLY A 138 1.53 -6.70 21.56
N GLY A 139 1.56 -8.01 21.26
CA GLY A 139 1.99 -9.05 22.20
C GLY A 139 0.87 -9.84 22.89
N SER A 140 -0.41 -9.59 22.58
CA SER A 140 -1.48 -10.52 23.01
C SER A 140 -1.40 -11.82 22.22
N HIS A 141 -1.47 -12.95 22.93
CA HIS A 141 -1.37 -14.28 22.34
C HIS A 141 -2.71 -14.67 21.72
N GLU A 142 -2.87 -14.43 20.43
CA GLU A 142 -4.06 -14.85 19.67
C GLU A 142 -3.68 -15.93 18.68
N TYR A 143 -4.26 -17.13 18.84
CA TYR A 143 -4.12 -18.20 17.87
C TYR A 143 -4.92 -17.82 16.62
N GLN A 144 -4.27 -17.83 15.45
CA GLN A 144 -4.95 -17.51 14.19
C GLN A 144 -6.03 -18.55 13.90
N THR A 145 -7.29 -18.14 13.92
CA THR A 145 -8.40 -18.91 13.34
C THR A 145 -8.35 -18.74 11.82
N LEU A 146 -7.60 -19.60 11.13
CA LEU A 146 -7.46 -19.60 9.67
C LEU A 146 -8.80 -19.68 8.91
N SER A 147 -9.87 -20.12 9.58
CA SER A 147 -11.22 -20.26 9.03
C SER A 147 -12.08 -19.00 9.11
N GLN A 148 -11.67 -17.96 9.84
CA GLN A 148 -12.48 -16.76 10.01
C GLN A 148 -11.98 -15.61 9.13
N GLU A 149 -12.91 -14.86 8.55
CA GLU A 149 -12.60 -13.61 7.87
C GLU A 149 -12.09 -12.58 8.87
N ASP A 150 -10.77 -12.55 9.07
CA ASP A 150 -10.11 -11.51 9.85
C ASP A 150 -10.04 -10.21 9.04
N SER A 151 -10.65 -9.15 9.58
CA SER A 151 -10.62 -7.79 9.02
C SER A 151 -9.20 -7.29 8.77
N GLY A 152 -8.23 -7.69 9.60
CA GLY A 152 -6.82 -7.33 9.43
C GLY A 152 -6.22 -7.91 8.15
N ARG A 153 -6.58 -9.16 7.82
CA ARG A 153 -6.10 -9.86 6.62
C ARG A 153 -6.71 -9.29 5.35
N LEU A 154 -8.00 -8.96 5.38
CA LEU A 154 -8.68 -8.30 4.25
C LEU A 154 -8.08 -6.92 3.99
N ALA A 155 -7.83 -6.12 5.05
CA ALA A 155 -7.21 -4.82 4.92
C ALA A 155 -5.75 -4.90 4.40
N ALA A 156 -5.01 -5.96 4.74
CA ALA A 156 -3.68 -6.21 4.18
C ALA A 156 -3.76 -6.56 2.68
N GLN A 157 -4.70 -7.42 2.29
CA GLN A 157 -4.91 -7.77 0.89
C GLN A 157 -5.30 -6.56 0.04
N GLU A 158 -6.15 -5.67 0.57
CA GLU A 158 -6.52 -4.42 -0.09
C GLU A 158 -5.30 -3.49 -0.24
N LYS A 159 -4.47 -3.37 0.80
CA LYS A 159 -3.23 -2.58 0.73
C LYS A 159 -2.28 -3.09 -0.35
N ASP A 160 -2.13 -4.40 -0.49
CA ASP A 160 -1.22 -5.02 -1.46
C ASP A 160 -1.70 -4.89 -2.90
N ALA A 161 -3.01 -4.68 -3.12
CA ALA A 161 -3.56 -4.38 -4.44
C ALA A 161 -3.12 -2.99 -4.95
N HIS A 162 -2.77 -2.08 -4.05
CA HIS A 162 -2.42 -0.71 -4.42
C HIS A 162 -0.98 -0.58 -4.93
N ALA A 163 -0.79 0.00 -6.12
CA ALA A 163 0.52 0.21 -6.73
C ALA A 163 1.48 1.02 -5.83
N HIS A 164 0.98 2.02 -5.10
CA HIS A 164 1.81 2.81 -4.18
C HIS A 164 2.41 1.94 -3.06
N HIS A 165 1.67 0.94 -2.57
CA HIS A 165 2.18 0.03 -1.54
C HIS A 165 3.38 -0.76 -2.08
N VAL A 166 3.22 -1.38 -3.25
CA VAL A 166 4.28 -2.13 -3.94
C VAL A 166 5.51 -1.25 -4.21
N LEU A 167 5.32 -0.05 -4.76
CA LEU A 167 6.39 0.92 -4.99
C LEU A 167 7.12 1.32 -3.69
N SER A 168 6.36 1.48 -2.59
CA SER A 168 6.92 1.82 -1.29
C SER A 168 7.75 0.69 -0.69
N GLU A 169 7.32 -0.57 -0.88
CA GLU A 169 8.08 -1.74 -0.43
C GLU A 169 9.38 -1.92 -1.21
N LEU A 170 9.33 -1.76 -2.54
CA LEU A 170 10.53 -1.80 -3.40
C LEU A 170 11.57 -0.75 -2.98
N ARG A 171 11.12 0.44 -2.59
CA ARG A 171 12.00 1.51 -2.10
C ARG A 171 12.59 1.21 -0.72
N ARG A 172 11.85 0.52 0.14
CA ARG A 172 12.24 0.28 1.54
C ARG A 172 13.32 -0.80 1.68
N ASN A 173 13.34 -1.79 0.78
CA ASN A 173 14.20 -2.95 0.96
C ASN A 173 14.88 -3.42 -0.33
N HIS A 174 15.66 -2.54 -0.96
CA HIS A 174 16.35 -2.83 -2.22
C HIS A 174 17.30 -4.04 -2.17
N ASN A 175 17.87 -4.36 -1.01
CA ASN A 175 18.97 -5.33 -0.92
C ASN A 175 18.57 -6.72 -0.42
N ARG A 176 17.31 -6.95 -0.02
CA ARG A 176 16.88 -8.25 0.51
C ARG A 176 15.49 -8.63 0.03
N LYS A 177 15.43 -9.72 -0.74
CA LYS A 177 14.17 -10.34 -1.21
C LYS A 177 13.37 -10.98 -0.06
N PHE A 178 14.06 -11.51 0.96
CA PHE A 178 13.43 -12.18 2.10
C PHE A 178 13.79 -11.51 3.42
N ALA A 179 12.83 -11.44 4.35
CA ALA A 179 13.04 -10.91 5.68
C ALA A 179 13.99 -11.81 6.49
N ARG A 180 14.68 -11.25 7.48
CA ARG A 180 15.48 -12.06 8.42
C ARG A 180 14.58 -12.73 9.46
N GLY A 181 14.83 -14.01 9.70
CA GLY A 181 14.20 -14.75 10.79
C GLY A 181 14.64 -14.27 12.17
N PRO A 182 13.91 -14.65 13.23
CA PRO A 182 14.34 -14.44 14.60
C PRO A 182 15.66 -15.20 14.85
N ARG A 183 16.56 -14.60 15.63
CA ARG A 183 17.84 -15.23 15.96
C ARG A 183 17.65 -16.29 17.04
N LEU A 184 18.06 -17.52 16.74
CA LEU A 184 18.09 -18.62 17.69
C LEU A 184 19.19 -18.40 18.73
N ARG A 185 18.84 -18.60 20.01
CA ARG A 185 19.77 -18.60 21.14
C ARG A 185 20.07 -20.04 21.55
N ARG A 186 21.20 -20.22 22.25
CA ARG A 186 21.58 -21.52 22.80
C ARG A 186 20.58 -21.92 23.88
N GLY A 187 19.79 -22.96 23.62
CA GLY A 187 18.74 -23.44 24.52
C GLY A 187 17.31 -23.29 23.98
N ASP A 188 17.13 -22.61 22.84
CA ASP A 188 15.82 -22.56 22.18
C ASP A 188 15.49 -23.92 21.54
N VAL A 189 14.22 -24.30 21.60
CA VAL A 189 13.73 -25.54 21.00
C VAL A 189 13.59 -25.33 19.49
N VAL A 190 14.26 -26.18 18.72
CA VAL A 190 14.21 -26.18 17.25
C VAL A 190 13.18 -27.21 16.80
N ASP A 191 11.93 -26.77 16.70
CA ASP A 191 10.75 -27.58 16.39
C ASP A 191 10.10 -27.23 15.04
N SER A 192 10.58 -26.19 14.36
CA SER A 192 10.01 -25.72 13.10
C SER A 192 11.04 -25.63 11.98
N CYS A 193 10.54 -25.67 10.75
CA CYS A 193 11.33 -25.45 9.55
C CYS A 193 10.81 -24.22 8.81
N ARG A 194 11.73 -23.29 8.50
CA ARG A 194 11.45 -22.18 7.59
C ARG A 194 11.88 -22.57 6.19
N ILE A 195 10.96 -22.52 5.25
CA ILE A 195 11.19 -22.78 3.83
C ILE A 195 11.08 -21.45 3.12
N TYR A 196 12.17 -20.97 2.53
CA TYR A 196 12.14 -19.72 1.80
C TYR A 196 13.03 -19.75 0.57
N GLY A 197 12.63 -19.02 -0.46
CA GLY A 197 13.39 -18.93 -1.70
C GLY A 197 12.53 -18.56 -2.89
N SER A 198 13.19 -18.57 -4.04
CA SER A 198 12.58 -18.34 -5.34
C SER A 198 12.79 -19.56 -6.18
N LEU A 199 11.70 -20.09 -6.72
CA LEU A 199 11.70 -21.20 -7.65
C LEU A 199 11.25 -20.69 -9.01
N GLU A 200 11.89 -21.16 -10.06
CA GLU A 200 11.47 -20.93 -11.44
C GLU A 200 10.88 -22.23 -11.98
N GLY A 201 9.70 -22.13 -12.60
CA GLY A 201 8.94 -23.29 -13.06
C GLY A 201 7.96 -22.92 -14.16
N ASN A 202 7.30 -23.92 -14.74
CA ASN A 202 6.39 -23.70 -15.85
C ASN A 202 5.13 -22.92 -15.40
N LYS A 203 4.70 -21.91 -16.17
CA LYS A 203 3.43 -21.19 -15.94
C LYS A 203 2.25 -22.03 -16.43
N VAL A 204 1.98 -23.13 -15.74
CA VAL A 204 0.85 -24.02 -15.99
C VAL A 204 0.11 -24.30 -14.69
N GLN A 205 -1.07 -24.91 -14.79
CA GLN A 205 -1.76 -25.41 -13.60
C GLN A 205 -0.87 -26.48 -12.93
N GLY A 206 -0.72 -26.39 -11.62
CA GLY A 206 0.08 -27.32 -10.85
C GLY A 206 -0.15 -27.15 -9.35
N ASP A 207 0.31 -28.13 -8.60
CA ASP A 207 0.14 -28.20 -7.16
C ASP A 207 1.49 -28.09 -6.45
N PHE A 208 1.52 -27.28 -5.40
CA PHE A 208 2.66 -27.15 -4.49
C PHE A 208 2.36 -27.96 -3.22
N HIS A 209 3.09 -29.03 -3.02
CA HIS A 209 2.88 -29.93 -1.89
C HIS A 209 3.99 -29.79 -0.85
N ILE A 210 3.57 -29.57 0.39
CA ILE A 210 4.44 -29.71 1.56
C ILE A 210 3.91 -30.89 2.36
N THR A 211 4.72 -31.94 2.45
CA THR A 211 4.32 -33.19 3.10
C THR A 211 5.38 -33.64 4.10
N ALA A 212 4.96 -34.46 5.05
CA ALA A 212 5.90 -35.24 5.85
C ALA A 212 6.59 -36.28 4.97
N ARG A 213 7.83 -36.61 5.33
CA ARG A 213 8.63 -37.62 4.65
C ARG A 213 7.88 -38.95 4.61
N GLY A 214 7.79 -39.52 3.41
CA GLY A 214 7.04 -40.75 3.15
C GLY A 214 5.54 -40.56 2.91
N HIS A 215 5.02 -39.32 2.93
CA HIS A 215 3.63 -39.01 2.59
C HIS A 215 3.50 -38.33 1.23
N GLY A 216 2.48 -38.74 0.47
CA GLY A 216 2.11 -38.17 -0.83
C GLY A 216 2.94 -38.70 -2.00
N TYR A 217 4.22 -39.00 -1.80
CA TYR A 217 5.12 -39.48 -2.85
C TYR A 217 5.96 -40.66 -2.35
N GLN A 218 6.11 -41.68 -3.20
CA GLN A 218 6.99 -42.83 -2.94
C GLN A 218 8.46 -42.42 -3.17
N ASP A 219 9.00 -41.58 -2.30
CA ASP A 219 10.44 -41.47 -2.15
C ASP A 219 10.89 -42.71 -1.38
N GLY A 220 11.87 -43.47 -1.89
CA GLY A 220 12.33 -44.74 -1.31
C GLY A 220 13.00 -44.65 0.08
N GLY A 221 12.72 -43.59 0.83
CA GLY A 221 13.17 -43.39 2.20
C GLY A 221 12.21 -43.96 3.27
N PRO A 222 12.67 -44.03 4.53
CA PRO A 222 11.83 -44.42 5.65
C PRO A 222 10.66 -43.44 5.84
N HIS A 223 9.47 -44.00 6.04
CA HIS A 223 8.24 -43.28 6.38
C HIS A 223 8.33 -42.74 7.81
N LEU A 224 7.82 -41.53 8.04
CA LEU A 224 7.77 -40.94 9.38
C LEU A 224 6.80 -41.73 10.28
N ASP A 225 7.17 -41.92 11.54
CA ASP A 225 6.28 -42.58 12.52
C ASP A 225 5.13 -41.63 12.93
N HIS A 226 3.97 -42.20 13.22
CA HIS A 226 2.72 -41.48 13.57
C HIS A 226 2.34 -41.64 15.04
N SER A 227 3.30 -42.03 15.89
CA SER A 227 3.08 -42.34 17.30
C SER A 227 3.00 -41.11 18.21
#